data_AF-A0A1S4B6Y4-F1
#
_entry.id   AF-A0A1S4B6Y4-F1
#
_cell.length_a   1.000
_cell.length_b   1.000
_cell.length_c   1.000
_cell.angle_alpha   90.00
_cell.angle_beta   90.00
_cell.angle_gamma   90.00
#
_symmetry.space_group_name_H-M   'P 1'
#
loop_
_entity.id
_entity.type
_entity.pdbx_description
1 polymer ?
#
loop_
_entity_poly.entity_id
_entity_poly.type
_entity_poly.pdbx_seq_one_letter_code
_entity_poly.pdbx_strand_id
1 'polypeptide(L)'
;VYSQQTQHSNVKVALSLGGDSVGGSSAYFNPSSVDSWVSNAVSSLSDIIKQYNLDGIDIDYEHFQADPDTFTECIGRLITTLKNNGVISFASIAPFDDDEVQSHYQALWKSYGHIIDYVNFQFYAYDEGTTVSQFMNYFATQRSNYEGGKMLASFSTDGSGGLSPDNGFFTACSKLKSKGELAGIFVWSADDSKSNGFKYEKQSQALLAISH
;
A
#
# COMPACT_ATOMS: atom_id res chain seq x y z
N VAL A 1 13.78 7.38 -12.89
CA VAL A 1 12.31 7.25 -12.97
C VAL A 1 11.83 7.39 -14.40
N TYR A 2 11.95 8.59 -15.01
CA TYR A 2 11.52 8.86 -16.39
C TYR A 2 11.99 7.81 -17.43
N SER A 3 13.27 7.42 -17.41
CA SER A 3 13.79 6.43 -18.36
C SER A 3 13.13 5.05 -18.27
N GLN A 4 12.72 4.61 -17.08
CA GLN A 4 12.06 3.31 -16.88
C GLN A 4 10.63 3.30 -17.43
N GLN A 5 9.85 4.36 -17.16
CA GLN A 5 8.49 4.52 -17.71
C GLN A 5 8.51 4.62 -19.24
N THR A 6 9.51 5.29 -19.83
CA THR A 6 9.60 5.40 -21.31
C THR A 6 9.95 4.08 -22.00
N GLN A 7 10.61 3.15 -21.30
CA GLN A 7 11.00 1.84 -21.87
C GLN A 7 9.94 0.77 -21.62
N HIS A 8 9.06 0.96 -20.64
CA HIS A 8 8.04 -0.01 -20.22
C HIS A 8 6.69 0.66 -20.04
N SER A 9 5.82 0.60 -21.06
CA SER A 9 4.52 1.28 -21.09
C SER A 9 3.51 0.79 -20.06
N ASN A 10 3.77 -0.36 -19.41
CA ASN A 10 2.96 -0.92 -18.34
C ASN A 10 3.44 -0.51 -16.93
N VAL A 11 4.52 0.28 -16.82
CA VAL A 11 5.08 0.72 -15.54
C VAL A 11 4.54 2.10 -15.17
N LYS A 12 4.07 2.21 -13.94
CA LYS A 12 3.78 3.47 -13.26
C LYS A 12 4.65 3.59 -12.01
N VAL A 13 4.92 4.83 -11.57
CA VAL A 13 5.75 5.10 -10.38
C VAL A 13 4.99 6.03 -9.45
N ALA A 14 4.85 5.63 -8.18
CA ALA A 14 4.24 6.43 -7.13
C ALA A 14 5.23 6.74 -6.00
N LEU A 15 4.85 7.68 -5.14
CA LEU A 15 5.57 8.03 -3.92
C LEU A 15 4.75 7.62 -2.69
N SER A 16 5.33 6.81 -1.81
CA SER A 16 4.73 6.51 -0.51
C SER A 16 5.03 7.62 0.51
N LEU A 17 4.06 7.92 1.37
CA LEU A 17 4.07 8.99 2.35
C LEU A 17 3.97 8.43 3.77
N GLY A 18 4.89 8.82 4.64
CA GLY A 18 4.95 8.33 6.02
C GLY A 18 6.17 7.43 6.22
N GLY A 19 5.93 6.13 6.35
CA GLY A 19 6.85 5.10 6.81
C GLY A 19 6.97 5.06 8.33
N ASP A 20 7.71 4.07 8.84
CA ASP A 20 7.97 3.90 10.27
C ASP A 20 8.74 5.09 10.88
N SER A 21 9.89 5.49 10.32
CA SER A 21 10.79 6.44 10.98
C SER A 21 11.60 7.36 10.07
N VAL A 22 11.98 8.54 10.61
CA VAL A 22 12.90 9.50 9.99
C VAL A 22 14.02 9.83 10.98
N GLY A 23 15.27 9.58 10.61
CA GLY A 23 16.42 9.83 11.49
C GLY A 23 16.41 9.04 12.80
N GLY A 24 15.77 7.85 12.80
CA GLY A 24 15.64 6.98 13.98
C GLY A 24 14.52 7.37 14.95
N SER A 25 13.66 8.33 14.60
CA SER A 25 12.45 8.68 15.35
C SER A 25 11.20 8.36 14.54
N SER A 26 10.13 7.90 15.20
CA SER A 26 8.86 7.59 14.54
C SER A 26 8.33 8.76 13.70
N ALA A 27 7.88 8.47 12.49
CA ALA A 27 7.34 9.46 11.56
C ALA A 27 5.84 9.72 11.84
N TYR A 28 5.56 10.48 12.89
CA TYR A 28 4.19 10.74 13.32
C TYR A 28 3.38 11.55 12.31
N PHE A 29 2.13 11.12 12.07
CA PHE A 29 1.09 11.95 11.51
C PHE A 29 0.61 12.96 12.56
N ASN A 30 1.05 14.22 12.43
CA ASN A 30 0.77 15.30 13.40
C ASN A 30 0.48 16.66 12.71
N PRO A 31 -0.72 16.85 12.14
CA PRO A 31 -1.13 18.12 11.55
C PRO A 31 -1.41 19.19 12.62
N SER A 32 -0.98 20.44 12.38
CA SER A 32 -1.39 21.57 13.22
C SER A 32 -2.87 21.95 13.03
N SER A 33 -3.37 21.81 11.82
CA SER A 33 -4.80 21.85 11.48
C SER A 33 -5.01 21.13 10.15
N VAL A 34 -6.23 20.65 9.91
CA VAL A 34 -6.59 20.01 8.64
C VAL A 34 -6.27 20.93 7.45
N ASP A 35 -6.75 22.18 7.49
CA ASP A 35 -6.59 23.10 6.35
C ASP A 35 -5.13 23.43 6.03
N SER A 36 -4.32 23.69 7.07
CA SER A 36 -2.91 24.01 6.87
C SER A 36 -2.12 22.80 6.37
N TRP A 37 -2.39 21.61 6.91
CA TRP A 37 -1.75 20.37 6.47
C TRP A 37 -2.11 20.05 5.03
N VAL A 38 -3.40 20.08 4.67
CA VAL A 38 -3.87 19.79 3.31
C VAL A 38 -3.29 20.78 2.31
N SER A 39 -3.32 22.08 2.60
CA SER A 39 -2.76 23.10 1.70
C SER A 39 -1.26 22.88 1.45
N ASN A 40 -0.50 22.61 2.51
CA ASN A 40 0.93 22.38 2.41
C ASN A 40 1.24 21.08 1.67
N ALA A 41 0.54 19.99 1.98
CA ALA A 41 0.73 18.68 1.35
C ALA A 41 0.37 18.72 -0.15
N VAL A 42 -0.76 19.33 -0.52
CA VAL A 42 -1.15 19.49 -1.93
C VAL A 42 -0.10 20.27 -2.71
N SER A 43 0.40 21.38 -2.17
CA SER A 43 1.41 22.20 -2.85
C SER A 43 2.72 21.43 -3.01
N SER A 44 3.28 20.90 -1.93
CA SER A 44 4.60 20.27 -1.94
C SER A 44 4.62 18.97 -2.75
N LEU A 45 3.58 18.13 -2.62
CA LEU A 45 3.48 16.89 -3.37
C LEU A 45 3.24 17.15 -4.85
N SER A 46 2.46 18.18 -5.21
CA SER A 46 2.31 18.55 -6.62
C SER A 46 3.63 18.90 -7.29
N ASP A 47 4.52 19.59 -6.57
CA ASP A 47 5.84 19.96 -7.07
C ASP A 47 6.74 18.72 -7.21
N ILE A 48 6.78 17.85 -6.20
CA ILE A 48 7.56 16.59 -6.23
C ILE A 48 7.06 15.69 -7.37
N ILE A 49 5.75 15.48 -7.48
CA ILE A 49 5.13 14.60 -8.48
C ILE A 49 5.47 15.10 -9.89
N LYS A 50 5.37 16.40 -10.15
CA LYS A 50 5.75 16.99 -11.44
C LYS A 50 7.25 16.88 -11.70
N GLN A 51 8.08 17.16 -10.70
CA GLN A 51 9.54 17.11 -10.83
C GLN A 51 10.05 15.71 -11.20
N TYR A 52 9.47 14.67 -10.58
CA TYR A 52 9.89 13.28 -10.79
C TYR A 52 9.04 12.50 -11.78
N ASN A 53 8.02 13.16 -12.36
CA ASN A 53 7.10 12.59 -13.34
C ASN A 53 6.37 11.34 -12.80
N LEU A 54 5.85 11.45 -11.59
CA LEU A 54 5.15 10.38 -10.85
C LEU A 54 3.68 10.29 -11.27
N ASP A 55 3.10 9.11 -11.11
CA ASP A 55 1.74 8.77 -11.53
C ASP A 55 0.73 8.73 -10.37
N GLY A 56 1.20 8.67 -9.13
CA GLY A 56 0.37 8.37 -7.96
C GLY A 56 1.07 8.59 -6.62
N ILE A 57 0.31 8.38 -5.55
CA ILE A 57 0.80 8.37 -4.16
C ILE A 57 0.31 7.14 -3.42
N ASP A 58 1.02 6.77 -2.36
CA ASP A 58 0.65 5.73 -1.40
C ASP A 58 0.68 6.33 0.02
N ILE A 59 -0.28 5.97 0.86
CA ILE A 59 -0.38 6.47 2.24
C ILE A 59 0.04 5.36 3.20
N ASP A 60 1.13 5.59 3.92
CA ASP A 60 1.84 4.58 4.72
C ASP A 60 2.31 5.19 6.06
N TYR A 61 1.48 6.02 6.68
CA TYR A 61 1.70 6.43 8.07
C TYR A 61 1.41 5.28 9.01
N GLU A 62 2.33 5.03 9.95
CA GLU A 62 2.25 3.94 10.93
C GLU A 62 2.15 4.44 12.37
N HIS A 63 2.38 5.75 12.59
CA HIS A 63 2.40 6.39 13.90
C HIS A 63 1.51 7.64 13.91
N PHE A 64 0.68 7.81 14.93
CA PHE A 64 -0.36 8.84 14.95
C PHE A 64 -0.27 9.72 16.21
N GLN A 65 -0.45 11.04 16.03
CA GLN A 65 -0.70 11.98 17.14
C GLN A 65 -2.03 12.72 16.97
N ALA A 66 -2.70 12.53 15.84
CA ALA A 66 -4.05 13.01 15.58
C ALA A 66 -5.03 11.84 15.59
N ASP A 67 -6.31 12.13 15.84
CA ASP A 67 -7.38 11.13 15.83
C ASP A 67 -7.73 10.64 14.41
N PRO A 68 -8.46 9.50 14.30
CA PRO A 68 -8.89 8.95 13.02
C PRO A 68 -9.68 9.92 12.13
N ASP A 69 -10.49 10.81 12.70
CA ASP A 69 -11.30 11.76 11.93
C ASP A 69 -10.41 12.84 11.28
N THR A 70 -9.44 13.36 12.03
CA THR A 70 -8.45 14.34 11.56
C THR A 70 -7.55 13.74 10.49
N PHE A 71 -7.07 12.50 10.68
CA PHE A 71 -6.32 11.76 9.66
C PHE A 71 -7.16 11.55 8.39
N THR A 72 -8.38 11.06 8.55
CA THR A 72 -9.33 10.79 7.45
C THR A 72 -9.56 12.03 6.62
N GLU A 73 -9.82 13.17 7.25
CA GLU A 73 -10.12 14.41 6.55
C GLU A 73 -8.88 14.98 5.83
N CYS A 74 -7.71 14.92 6.46
CA CYS A 74 -6.46 15.35 5.85
C CYS A 74 -6.12 14.53 4.59
N ILE A 75 -6.08 13.21 4.73
CA ILE A 75 -5.71 12.30 3.63
C ILE A 75 -6.78 12.29 2.54
N GLY A 76 -8.05 12.24 2.93
CA GLY A 76 -9.18 12.26 1.99
C GLY A 76 -9.19 13.51 1.12
N ARG A 77 -9.04 14.70 1.71
CA ARG A 77 -8.95 15.97 0.96
C ARG A 77 -7.70 16.06 0.11
N LEU A 78 -6.56 15.55 0.58
CA LEU A 78 -5.33 15.48 -0.22
C LEU A 78 -5.55 14.66 -1.50
N ILE A 79 -5.99 13.40 -1.38
CA ILE A 79 -6.21 12.50 -2.53
C ILE A 79 -7.24 13.10 -3.49
N THR A 80 -8.36 13.60 -2.95
CA THR A 80 -9.41 14.25 -3.74
C THR A 80 -8.84 15.41 -4.56
N THR A 81 -8.07 16.30 -3.92
CA THR A 81 -7.53 17.49 -4.57
C THR A 81 -6.50 17.14 -5.65
N LEU A 82 -5.59 16.21 -5.35
CA LEU A 82 -4.57 15.78 -6.33
C LEU A 82 -5.21 15.10 -7.55
N LYS A 83 -6.24 14.26 -7.36
CA LYS A 83 -6.99 13.65 -8.46
C LYS A 83 -7.77 14.67 -9.28
N ASN A 84 -8.51 15.56 -8.63
CA ASN A 84 -9.29 16.61 -9.32
C ASN A 84 -8.42 17.57 -10.13
N ASN A 85 -7.21 17.85 -9.64
CA ASN A 85 -6.23 18.69 -10.34
C ASN A 85 -5.49 17.94 -11.45
N GLY A 86 -5.73 16.63 -11.65
CA GLY A 86 -5.03 15.80 -12.62
C GLY A 86 -3.54 15.61 -12.31
N VAL A 87 -3.13 15.78 -11.06
CA VAL A 87 -1.73 15.63 -10.62
C VAL A 87 -1.37 14.16 -10.48
N ILE A 88 -2.31 13.33 -10.01
CA ILE A 88 -2.15 11.88 -9.89
C ILE A 88 -3.25 11.14 -10.64
N SER A 89 -2.91 9.94 -11.12
CA SER A 89 -3.84 9.02 -11.77
C SER A 89 -4.36 7.92 -10.85
N PHE A 90 -3.66 7.63 -9.75
CA PHE A 90 -4.09 6.67 -8.75
C PHE A 90 -3.57 7.01 -7.34
N ALA A 91 -4.21 6.43 -6.32
CA ALA A 91 -3.78 6.46 -4.93
C ALA A 91 -3.96 5.08 -4.28
N SER A 92 -3.11 4.75 -3.33
CA SER A 92 -3.23 3.55 -2.48
C SER A 92 -3.04 3.88 -1.00
N ILE A 93 -3.40 2.92 -0.15
CA ILE A 93 -3.16 2.94 1.30
C ILE A 93 -2.46 1.66 1.72
N ALA A 94 -1.61 1.70 2.75
CA ALA A 94 -0.80 0.58 3.21
C ALA A 94 -1.05 0.21 4.70
N PRO A 95 -2.29 -0.15 5.10
CA PRO A 95 -2.59 -0.54 6.48
C PRO A 95 -2.01 -1.92 6.84
N PHE A 96 -1.91 -2.19 8.14
CA PHE A 96 -1.58 -3.51 8.68
C PHE A 96 -2.40 -3.82 9.94
N ASP A 97 -2.23 -5.03 10.49
CA ASP A 97 -3.08 -5.53 11.58
C ASP A 97 -2.60 -5.04 12.96
N ASP A 98 -2.77 -3.74 13.17
CA ASP A 98 -2.57 -3.04 14.44
C ASP A 98 -3.81 -2.20 14.76
N ASP A 99 -4.22 -2.14 16.03
CA ASP A 99 -5.47 -1.49 16.43
C ASP A 99 -5.47 0.02 16.10
N GLU A 100 -4.34 0.71 16.33
CA GLU A 100 -4.23 2.13 16.05
C GLU A 100 -4.24 2.38 14.55
N VAL A 101 -3.42 1.66 13.78
CA VAL A 101 -3.38 1.74 12.31
C VAL A 101 -4.74 1.41 11.69
N GLN A 102 -5.37 0.30 12.07
CA GLN A 102 -6.67 -0.11 11.55
C GLN A 102 -7.74 0.93 11.83
N SER A 103 -7.78 1.53 13.02
CA SER A 103 -8.78 2.54 13.36
C SER A 103 -8.71 3.75 12.41
N HIS A 104 -7.50 4.18 12.03
CA HIS A 104 -7.28 5.31 11.12
C HIS A 104 -7.60 4.96 9.66
N TYR A 105 -7.06 3.85 9.15
CA TYR A 105 -7.23 3.49 7.74
C TYR A 105 -8.63 2.98 7.42
N GLN A 106 -9.33 2.31 8.34
CA GLN A 106 -10.72 1.93 8.13
C GLN A 106 -11.65 3.14 8.17
N ALA A 107 -11.39 4.14 9.04
CA ALA A 107 -12.12 5.41 9.02
C ALA A 107 -11.93 6.16 7.68
N LEU A 108 -10.68 6.19 7.19
CA LEU A 108 -10.36 6.73 5.87
C LEU A 108 -11.08 5.97 4.75
N TRP A 109 -11.03 4.64 4.77
CA TRP A 109 -11.68 3.81 3.75
C TRP A 109 -13.20 4.00 3.73
N LYS A 110 -13.84 4.05 4.90
CA LYS A 110 -15.28 4.26 5.01
C LYS A 110 -15.74 5.58 4.40
N SER A 111 -14.93 6.64 4.53
CA SER A 111 -15.27 7.98 4.08
C SER A 111 -14.82 8.26 2.64
N TYR A 112 -13.63 7.77 2.26
CA TYR A 112 -12.93 8.12 1.02
C TYR A 112 -12.49 6.90 0.19
N GLY A 113 -12.92 5.68 0.51
CA GLY A 113 -12.53 4.46 -0.23
C GLY A 113 -12.88 4.50 -1.72
N HIS A 114 -13.90 5.27 -2.11
CA HIS A 114 -14.31 5.44 -3.51
C HIS A 114 -13.28 6.21 -4.37
N ILE A 115 -12.34 6.94 -3.78
CA ILE A 115 -11.23 7.60 -4.49
C ILE A 115 -9.88 6.89 -4.30
N ILE A 116 -9.82 5.78 -3.56
CA ILE A 116 -8.60 5.00 -3.31
C ILE A 116 -8.64 3.77 -4.21
N ASP A 117 -7.60 3.56 -5.01
CA ASP A 117 -7.61 2.55 -6.08
C ASP A 117 -7.15 1.17 -5.60
N TYR A 118 -6.24 1.13 -4.62
CA TYR A 118 -5.64 -0.11 -4.11
C TYR A 118 -5.46 -0.07 -2.60
N VAL A 119 -5.56 -1.24 -1.98
CA VAL A 119 -5.21 -1.46 -0.57
C VAL A 119 -4.00 -2.39 -0.52
N ASN A 120 -2.84 -1.81 -0.22
CA ASN A 120 -1.56 -2.48 -0.06
C ASN A 120 -1.46 -3.02 1.38
N PHE A 121 -2.40 -3.88 1.80
CA PHE A 121 -2.41 -4.41 3.17
C PHE A 121 -1.11 -5.18 3.46
N GLN A 122 -0.41 -4.83 4.53
CA GLN A 122 0.92 -5.38 4.84
C GLN A 122 0.80 -6.74 5.55
N PHE A 123 0.51 -7.80 4.79
CA PHE A 123 0.39 -9.17 5.34
C PHE A 123 1.69 -9.72 5.93
N TYR A 124 2.83 -9.09 5.64
CA TYR A 124 4.11 -9.42 6.28
C TYR A 124 4.23 -8.89 7.71
N ALA A 125 3.32 -8.03 8.18
CA ALA A 125 3.24 -7.62 9.58
C ALA A 125 2.60 -8.67 10.50
N TYR A 126 1.98 -9.72 9.93
CA TYR A 126 1.59 -10.90 10.71
C TYR A 126 2.81 -11.69 11.17
N ASP A 127 2.62 -12.52 12.21
CA ASP A 127 3.71 -13.33 12.77
C ASP A 127 4.42 -14.20 11.72
N GLU A 128 5.75 -14.27 11.85
CA GLU A 128 6.58 -15.21 11.10
C GLU A 128 6.07 -16.65 11.30
N GLY A 129 6.06 -17.43 10.21
CA GLY A 129 5.56 -18.80 10.24
C GLY A 129 4.05 -18.91 10.07
N THR A 130 3.36 -17.80 9.75
CA THR A 130 1.98 -17.80 9.29
C THR A 130 1.78 -18.88 8.21
N THR A 131 0.80 -19.76 8.42
CA THR A 131 0.48 -20.85 7.49
C THR A 131 -0.44 -20.37 6.36
N VAL A 132 -0.53 -21.17 5.28
CA VAL A 132 -1.47 -20.91 4.19
C VAL A 132 -2.91 -20.72 4.70
N SER A 133 -3.36 -21.54 5.65
CA SER A 133 -4.73 -21.44 6.18
C SER A 133 -4.94 -20.15 6.99
N GLN A 134 -3.97 -19.76 7.81
CA GLN A 134 -4.02 -18.50 8.54
C GLN A 134 -4.04 -17.30 7.59
N PHE A 135 -3.14 -17.27 6.61
CA PHE A 135 -3.12 -16.22 5.59
C PHE A 135 -4.45 -16.08 4.86
N MET A 136 -5.09 -17.19 4.46
CA MET A 136 -6.39 -17.14 3.80
C MET A 136 -7.49 -16.56 4.71
N ASN A 137 -7.44 -16.84 6.01
CA ASN A 137 -8.37 -16.26 6.99
C ASN A 137 -8.10 -14.77 7.19
N TYR A 138 -6.84 -14.38 7.36
CA TYR A 138 -6.45 -12.98 7.48
C TYR A 138 -6.84 -12.19 6.24
N PHE A 139 -6.57 -12.72 5.05
CA PHE A 139 -6.97 -12.08 3.79
C PHE A 139 -8.49 -11.89 3.71
N ALA A 140 -9.29 -12.89 4.13
CA ALA A 140 -10.74 -12.76 4.16
C ALA A 140 -11.22 -11.69 5.16
N THR A 141 -10.63 -11.64 6.36
CA THR A 141 -10.90 -10.62 7.37
C THR A 141 -10.60 -9.23 6.83
N GLN A 142 -9.40 -9.02 6.29
CA GLN A 142 -9.00 -7.71 5.81
C GLN A 142 -9.81 -7.29 4.58
N ARG A 143 -10.14 -8.21 3.68
CA ARG A 143 -11.07 -7.93 2.57
C ARG A 143 -12.42 -7.44 3.06
N SER A 144 -12.90 -7.93 4.20
CA SER A 144 -14.14 -7.43 4.81
C SER A 144 -13.98 -6.02 5.40
N ASN A 145 -12.83 -5.71 6.00
CA ASN A 145 -12.54 -4.38 6.55
C ASN A 145 -12.46 -3.30 5.45
N TYR A 146 -12.01 -3.68 4.24
CA TYR A 146 -11.90 -2.80 3.08
C TYR A 146 -12.83 -3.25 1.94
N GLU A 147 -14.10 -3.49 2.28
CA GLU A 147 -15.10 -4.02 1.35
C GLU A 147 -15.18 -3.20 0.05
N GLY A 148 -15.28 -3.90 -1.08
CA GLY A 148 -15.31 -3.30 -2.43
C GLY A 148 -13.95 -2.85 -2.97
N GLY A 149 -12.90 -2.86 -2.15
CA GLY A 149 -11.55 -2.45 -2.52
C GLY A 149 -10.77 -3.49 -3.32
N LYS A 150 -9.75 -3.03 -4.05
CA LYS A 150 -8.74 -3.89 -4.69
C LYS A 150 -7.62 -4.18 -3.69
N MET A 151 -7.86 -5.15 -2.82
CA MET A 151 -6.86 -5.61 -1.86
C MET A 151 -5.79 -6.46 -2.54
N LEU A 152 -4.53 -6.08 -2.34
CA LEU A 152 -3.37 -6.82 -2.85
C LEU A 152 -2.88 -7.82 -1.79
N ALA A 153 -2.45 -9.00 -2.22
CA ALA A 153 -1.66 -9.88 -1.37
C ALA A 153 -0.24 -9.34 -1.24
N SER A 154 0.46 -9.65 -0.15
CA SER A 154 1.81 -9.12 0.05
C SER A 154 2.70 -10.00 0.91
N PHE A 155 4.00 -9.80 0.74
CA PHE A 155 5.05 -10.42 1.54
C PHE A 155 6.25 -9.47 1.60
N SER A 156 7.09 -9.68 2.61
CA SER A 156 8.38 -9.02 2.71
C SER A 156 9.52 -9.95 2.28
N THR A 157 10.63 -9.37 1.85
CA THR A 157 11.82 -10.07 1.34
C THR A 157 13.00 -10.03 2.29
N ASP A 158 12.88 -9.28 3.39
CA ASP A 158 13.81 -9.28 4.52
C ASP A 158 13.54 -10.44 5.51
N GLY A 159 12.41 -11.12 5.36
CA GLY A 159 12.00 -12.22 6.24
C GLY A 159 11.36 -11.78 7.55
N SER A 160 10.90 -10.53 7.64
CA SER A 160 10.33 -9.93 8.87
C SER A 160 9.08 -10.63 9.41
N GLY A 161 8.28 -11.29 8.56
CA GLY A 161 7.06 -11.94 9.03
C GLY A 161 6.16 -12.49 7.93
N GLY A 162 4.95 -12.87 8.36
CA GLY A 162 3.87 -13.35 7.52
C GLY A 162 4.12 -14.71 6.86
N LEU A 163 3.32 -14.97 5.82
CA LEU A 163 3.44 -16.19 5.02
C LEU A 163 4.55 -15.99 3.98
N SER A 164 5.70 -16.63 4.20
CA SER A 164 6.87 -16.42 3.35
C SER A 164 6.69 -16.98 1.93
N PRO A 165 7.39 -16.41 0.93
CA PRO A 165 7.36 -16.89 -0.46
C PRO A 165 7.67 -18.37 -0.63
N ASP A 166 8.71 -18.87 0.07
CA ASP A 166 9.12 -20.27 -0.02
C ASP A 166 8.23 -21.22 0.80
N ASN A 167 7.39 -20.69 1.70
CA ASN A 167 6.54 -21.49 2.59
C ASN A 167 5.04 -21.36 2.29
N GLY A 168 4.67 -21.16 1.02
CA GLY A 168 3.29 -21.32 0.56
C GLY A 168 2.56 -20.03 0.20
N PHE A 169 3.21 -18.87 0.19
CA PHE A 169 2.60 -17.63 -0.30
C PHE A 169 2.00 -17.78 -1.70
N PHE A 170 2.74 -18.37 -2.65
CA PHE A 170 2.25 -18.59 -4.01
C PHE A 170 1.13 -19.63 -4.09
N THR A 171 1.08 -20.57 -3.15
CA THR A 171 -0.05 -21.50 -3.00
C THR A 171 -1.31 -20.76 -2.56
N ALA A 172 -1.20 -19.85 -1.57
CA ALA A 172 -2.30 -19.00 -1.14
C ALA A 172 -2.77 -18.07 -2.26
N CYS A 173 -1.85 -17.40 -2.95
CA CYS A 173 -2.17 -16.54 -4.10
C CYS A 173 -2.86 -17.32 -5.21
N SER A 174 -2.43 -18.55 -5.52
CA SER A 174 -3.09 -19.39 -6.52
C SER A 174 -4.54 -19.72 -6.12
N LYS A 175 -4.80 -19.99 -4.84
CA LYS A 175 -6.16 -20.21 -4.31
C LYS A 175 -7.03 -18.96 -4.39
N LEU A 176 -6.49 -17.79 -4.03
CA LEU A 176 -7.20 -16.51 -4.16
C LEU A 176 -7.51 -16.21 -5.63
N LYS A 177 -6.53 -16.44 -6.52
CA LYS A 177 -6.69 -16.23 -7.95
C LYS A 177 -7.76 -17.14 -8.55
N SER A 178 -7.81 -18.42 -8.18
CA SER A 178 -8.86 -19.34 -8.66
C SER A 178 -10.27 -18.97 -8.21
N LYS A 179 -10.39 -18.17 -7.14
CA LYS A 179 -11.68 -17.63 -6.67
C LYS A 179 -12.02 -16.26 -7.27
N GLY A 180 -11.14 -15.68 -8.09
CA GLY A 180 -11.27 -14.30 -8.56
C GLY A 180 -11.07 -13.26 -7.46
N GLU A 181 -10.42 -13.63 -6.36
CA GLU A 181 -10.25 -12.78 -5.17
C GLU A 181 -8.91 -12.02 -5.15
N LEU A 182 -7.95 -12.43 -5.98
CA LEU A 182 -6.61 -11.81 -6.04
C LEU A 182 -6.59 -10.63 -7.02
N ALA A 183 -6.56 -9.39 -6.50
CA ALA A 183 -6.44 -8.20 -7.34
C ALA A 183 -5.00 -7.94 -7.82
N GLY A 184 -4.01 -8.43 -7.09
CA GLY A 184 -2.59 -8.30 -7.41
C GLY A 184 -1.70 -8.66 -6.22
N ILE A 185 -0.40 -8.43 -6.37
CA ILE A 185 0.62 -8.69 -5.35
C ILE A 185 1.53 -7.45 -5.24
N PHE A 186 1.86 -7.00 -4.02
CA PHE A 186 2.97 -6.07 -3.79
C PHE A 186 4.05 -6.71 -2.90
N VAL A 187 5.27 -6.19 -2.98
CA VAL A 187 6.46 -6.77 -2.35
C VAL A 187 7.23 -5.69 -1.60
N TRP A 188 7.58 -5.95 -0.34
CA TRP A 188 8.43 -5.10 0.49
C TRP A 188 9.78 -5.78 0.79
N SER A 189 10.89 -5.44 0.16
CA SER A 189 11.12 -4.36 -0.78
C SER A 189 12.18 -4.76 -1.81
N ALA A 190 12.29 -3.97 -2.89
CA ALA A 190 13.32 -4.21 -3.91
C ALA A 190 14.75 -4.17 -3.34
N ASP A 191 14.98 -3.35 -2.32
CA ASP A 191 16.28 -3.16 -1.66
C ASP A 191 16.78 -4.48 -1.04
N ASP A 192 15.93 -5.19 -0.30
CA ASP A 192 16.26 -6.49 0.29
C ASP A 192 16.31 -7.59 -0.77
N SER A 193 15.37 -7.56 -1.74
CA SER A 193 15.31 -8.51 -2.85
C SER A 193 16.53 -8.49 -3.76
N LYS A 194 17.31 -7.41 -3.75
CA LYS A 194 18.59 -7.34 -4.46
C LYS A 194 19.51 -8.52 -4.12
N SER A 195 19.49 -8.98 -2.87
CA SER A 195 20.30 -10.11 -2.40
C SER A 195 19.89 -11.46 -3.01
N ASN A 196 18.62 -11.63 -3.39
CA ASN A 196 18.06 -12.87 -3.94
C ASN A 196 17.87 -12.83 -5.47
N GLY A 197 18.29 -11.74 -6.13
CA GLY A 197 18.19 -11.59 -7.59
C GLY A 197 16.77 -11.39 -8.11
N PHE A 198 15.89 -10.83 -7.27
CA PHE A 198 14.47 -10.59 -7.56
C PHE A 198 13.70 -11.86 -7.92
N LYS A 199 13.98 -12.96 -7.23
CA LYS A 199 13.38 -14.27 -7.49
C LYS A 199 11.87 -14.22 -7.31
N TYR A 200 11.41 -13.65 -6.21
CA TYR A 200 9.99 -13.69 -5.82
C TYR A 200 9.14 -12.71 -6.63
N GLU A 201 9.69 -11.58 -7.06
CA GLU A 201 9.03 -10.63 -7.96
C GLU A 201 8.73 -11.28 -9.32
N LYS A 202 9.69 -12.04 -9.87
CA LYS A 202 9.50 -12.80 -11.11
C LYS A 202 8.42 -13.87 -10.96
N GLN A 203 8.40 -14.57 -9.82
CA GLN A 203 7.36 -15.57 -9.52
C GLN A 203 5.98 -14.94 -9.37
N SER A 204 5.88 -13.79 -8.68
CA SER A 204 4.63 -13.02 -8.55
C SER A 204 4.09 -12.59 -9.92
N GLN A 205 4.93 -12.01 -10.77
CA GLN A 205 4.54 -11.60 -12.13
C GLN A 205 4.11 -12.79 -12.98
N ALA A 206 4.85 -13.90 -12.94
CA ALA A 206 4.49 -15.12 -13.65
C ALA A 206 3.15 -15.69 -13.18
N LEU A 207 2.93 -15.76 -11.86
CA LEU A 207 1.67 -16.22 -11.28
C LEU A 207 0.50 -15.34 -11.75
N LEU A 208 0.67 -14.02 -11.75
CA LEU A 208 -0.38 -13.08 -12.15
C LEU A 208 -0.68 -13.13 -13.65
N ALA A 209 0.32 -13.39 -14.50
CA ALA A 209 0.16 -13.46 -15.95
C ALA A 209 -0.56 -14.72 -16.49
N ILE A 210 -0.67 -15.79 -15.68
CA ILE A 210 -1.37 -17.02 -16.09
C ILE A 210 -2.87 -16.72 -16.32
N SER A 211 -3.40 -16.99 -17.51
CA SER A 211 -4.86 -16.95 -17.74
C SER A 211 -5.55 -18.13 -17.06
N HIS A 212 -6.66 -17.87 -16.36
CA HIS A 212 -7.61 -18.91 -15.94
C HIS A 212 -8.82 -18.93 -16.88
#